data_AF-A0A1N6YF11-F1
#
_entry.id   AF-A0A1N6YF11-F1
#
_cell.length_a   1.000
_cell.length_b   1.000
_cell.length_c   1.000
_cell.angle_alpha   90.00
_cell.angle_beta   90.00
_cell.angle_gamma   90.00
#
_symmetry.space_group_name_H-M   'P 1'
#
loop_
_entity.id
_entity.type
_entity.pdbx_description
1 polymer ?
#
loop_
_entity_poly.entity_id
_entity_poly.type
_entity_poly.pdbx_seq_one_letter_code
_entity_poly.pdbx_strand_id
1 'polypeptide(L)'
;MAKRTKPGTPRPCACQSFAVLDGETVTETTGCTKVVPRRFAQGHDAKLKSLLIRAGVAGYRVRWTEDDQTREGDPLAASRLFGFGHQVESGIRGRLDKLARRAEKKAAKAQPRVVAIKVGRHVYAGATIDPATGAASYTTRSGEAKTAAAGKFTIQEEN
;
A
#
# COMPACT_ATOMS: atom_id res chain seq x y z
N MET A 1 -31.74 32.63 -11.63
CA MET A 1 -30.87 32.79 -10.45
C MET A 1 -31.26 31.77 -9.40
N ALA A 2 -30.40 30.81 -9.05
CA ALA A 2 -30.73 29.78 -8.06
C ALA A 2 -30.87 30.41 -6.66
N LYS A 3 -32.01 30.21 -5.99
CA LYS A 3 -32.23 30.65 -4.60
C LYS A 3 -31.20 29.98 -3.69
N ARG A 4 -30.35 30.76 -3.00
CA ARG A 4 -29.43 30.23 -1.98
C ARG A 4 -30.27 29.72 -0.80
N THR A 5 -30.28 28.40 -0.60
CA THR A 5 -30.85 27.76 0.59
C THR A 5 -30.15 28.30 1.83
N LYS A 6 -30.91 28.64 2.89
CA LYS A 6 -30.33 29.08 4.18
C LYS A 6 -29.32 28.03 4.67
N PRO A 7 -28.13 28.42 5.14
CA PRO A 7 -27.21 27.48 5.76
C PRO A 7 -27.87 26.90 7.02
N GLY A 8 -27.74 25.58 7.21
CA GLY A 8 -28.20 24.91 8.42
C GLY A 8 -27.42 25.33 9.67
N THR A 9 -27.83 24.85 10.84
CA THR A 9 -27.14 25.10 12.11
C THR A 9 -25.69 24.61 12.05
N PRO A 10 -24.69 25.41 12.45
CA PRO A 10 -23.30 24.98 12.50
C PRO A 10 -23.14 23.79 13.45
N ARG A 11 -22.44 22.76 12.99
CA ARG A 11 -22.11 21.56 13.76
C ARG A 11 -20.69 21.09 13.46
N PRO A 12 -20.05 20.32 14.35
CA PRO A 12 -18.75 19.73 14.05
C PRO A 12 -18.80 18.93 12.75
N CYS A 13 -17.76 19.05 11.95
CA CYS A 13 -17.64 18.30 10.70
C CYS A 13 -17.63 16.79 11.01
N ALA A 14 -18.48 16.01 10.34
CA ALA A 14 -18.66 14.59 10.67
C ALA A 14 -17.35 13.78 10.60
N CYS A 15 -16.39 14.17 9.74
CA CYS A 15 -15.10 13.48 9.65
C CYS A 15 -14.22 13.60 10.91
N GLN A 16 -14.49 14.57 11.80
CA GLN A 16 -13.77 14.75 13.06
C GLN A 16 -13.99 13.59 14.03
N SER A 17 -15.14 12.90 13.93
CA SER A 17 -15.49 11.82 14.85
C SER A 17 -14.69 10.54 14.65
N PHE A 18 -13.87 10.43 13.59
CA PHE A 18 -13.22 9.18 13.18
C PHE A 18 -11.76 9.09 13.63
N ALA A 19 -11.41 7.93 14.18
CA ALA A 19 -10.06 7.53 14.55
C ALA A 19 -9.75 6.10 14.08
N VAL A 20 -8.51 5.83 13.68
CA VAL A 20 -7.99 4.50 13.35
C VAL A 20 -7.32 3.93 14.58
N LEU A 21 -7.58 2.65 14.86
CA LEU A 21 -7.06 1.92 16.01
C LEU A 21 -6.10 0.81 15.57
N ASP A 22 -4.91 0.82 16.16
CA ASP A 22 -4.00 -0.34 16.19
C ASP A 22 -4.06 -0.95 17.59
N GLY A 23 -4.76 -2.08 17.71
CA GLY A 23 -5.19 -2.60 19.01
C GLY A 23 -6.14 -1.63 19.71
N GLU A 24 -5.66 -0.99 20.77
CA GLU A 24 -6.36 0.05 21.54
C GLU A 24 -5.82 1.47 21.29
N THR A 25 -4.68 1.58 20.60
CA THR A 25 -3.98 2.85 20.39
C THR A 25 -4.56 3.57 19.18
N VAL A 26 -4.89 4.85 19.35
CA VAL A 26 -5.25 5.72 18.22
C VAL A 26 -4.00 6.05 17.40
N THR A 27 -3.95 5.60 16.15
CA THR A 27 -2.80 5.80 15.26
C THR A 27 -3.01 6.91 14.25
N GLU A 28 -4.24 7.08 13.77
CA GLU A 28 -4.57 8.14 12.81
C GLU A 28 -5.94 8.75 13.10
N THR A 29 -6.09 10.04 12.82
CA THR A 29 -7.39 10.74 12.78
C THR A 29 -7.45 11.62 11.54
N THR A 30 -8.62 12.20 11.26
CA THR A 30 -8.71 13.22 10.19
C THR A 30 -8.11 14.57 10.59
N GLY A 31 -7.80 14.79 11.88
CA GLY A 31 -7.31 16.07 12.40
C GLY A 31 -8.25 17.26 12.13
N CYS A 32 -9.54 17.00 11.92
CA CYS A 32 -10.50 18.05 11.60
C CYS A 32 -11.04 18.71 12.87
N THR A 33 -11.04 20.04 12.90
CA THR A 33 -11.64 20.86 13.97
C THR A 33 -12.69 21.84 13.45
N LYS A 34 -13.16 21.64 12.20
CA LYS A 34 -14.05 22.59 11.54
C LYS A 34 -15.49 22.42 12.01
N VAL A 35 -16.16 23.54 12.27
CA VAL A 35 -17.60 23.62 12.48
C VAL A 35 -18.24 24.16 11.20
N VAL A 36 -19.19 23.42 10.63
CA VAL A 36 -19.81 23.74 9.34
C VAL A 36 -21.32 23.51 9.37
N PRO A 37 -22.10 24.25 8.58
CA PRO A 37 -23.56 24.03 8.47
C PRO A 37 -23.92 22.77 7.67
N ARG A 38 -22.95 22.18 6.95
CA ARG A 38 -23.10 20.94 6.16
C ARG A 38 -22.67 19.72 6.98
N ARG A 39 -22.88 18.51 6.46
CA ARG A 39 -22.37 17.28 7.11
C ARG A 39 -20.85 17.21 7.11
N PHE A 40 -20.23 17.68 6.02
CA PHE A 40 -18.78 17.76 5.85
C PHE A 40 -18.35 19.17 5.44
N ALA A 41 -17.16 19.58 5.88
CA ALA A 41 -16.47 20.69 5.25
C ALA A 41 -16.06 20.30 3.81
N GLN A 42 -15.83 21.29 2.96
CA GLN A 42 -15.47 21.05 1.57
C GLN A 42 -14.22 20.14 1.47
N GLY A 43 -14.33 19.02 0.74
CA GLY A 43 -13.27 18.02 0.54
C GLY A 43 -13.00 17.08 1.71
N HIS A 44 -13.69 17.24 2.84
CA HIS A 44 -13.43 16.42 4.03
C HIS A 44 -14.05 15.02 3.95
N ASP A 45 -15.06 14.82 3.09
CA ASP A 45 -15.56 13.48 2.77
C ASP A 45 -14.47 12.65 2.07
N ALA A 46 -13.71 13.26 1.15
CA ALA A 46 -12.58 12.61 0.49
C ALA A 46 -11.43 12.30 1.48
N LYS A 47 -11.19 13.20 2.44
CA LYS A 47 -10.23 12.96 3.53
C LYS A 47 -10.65 11.77 4.39
N LEU A 48 -11.93 11.68 4.76
CA LEU A 48 -12.47 10.56 5.52
C LEU A 48 -12.37 9.25 4.73
N LYS A 49 -12.80 9.21 3.47
CA LYS A 49 -12.65 8.02 2.60
C LYS A 49 -11.20 7.56 2.54
N SER A 50 -10.25 8.49 2.39
CA SER A 50 -8.83 8.17 2.34
C SER A 50 -8.31 7.57 3.64
N LEU A 51 -8.74 8.08 4.80
CA LEU A 51 -8.44 7.51 6.11
C LEU A 51 -8.95 6.06 6.20
N LEU A 52 -10.23 5.84 5.87
CA LEU A 52 -10.89 4.53 5.95
C LEU A 52 -10.24 3.50 4.99
N ILE A 53 -9.90 3.92 3.77
CA ILE A 53 -9.19 3.05 2.82
C ILE A 53 -7.82 2.64 3.36
N ARG A 54 -7.07 3.56 3.97
CA ARG A 54 -5.76 3.22 4.57
C ARG A 54 -5.91 2.27 5.74
N ALA A 55 -6.86 2.52 6.63
CA ALA A 55 -7.18 1.62 7.74
C ALA A 55 -7.55 0.22 7.24
N GLY A 56 -8.42 0.13 6.23
CA GLY A 56 -8.86 -1.17 5.67
C GLY A 56 -7.73 -1.94 4.99
N VAL A 57 -6.83 -1.25 4.28
CA VAL A 57 -5.63 -1.88 3.69
C VAL A 57 -4.66 -2.38 4.76
N ALA A 58 -4.55 -1.66 5.87
CA ALA A 58 -3.70 -2.04 7.00
C ALA A 58 -4.34 -3.08 7.93
N GLY A 59 -5.62 -3.42 7.74
CA GLY A 59 -6.35 -4.33 8.63
C GLY A 59 -6.72 -3.72 9.98
N TYR A 60 -6.72 -2.39 10.10
CA TYR A 60 -7.05 -1.69 11.34
C TYR A 60 -8.55 -1.48 11.52
N ARG A 61 -8.96 -1.44 12.78
CA ARG A 61 -10.32 -1.04 13.17
C ARG A 61 -10.43 0.48 13.18
N VAL A 62 -11.65 0.98 13.09
CA VAL A 62 -11.95 2.40 13.25
C VAL A 62 -12.93 2.60 14.39
N ARG A 63 -12.70 3.67 15.15
CA ARG A 63 -13.60 4.19 16.16
C ARG A 63 -14.29 5.44 15.61
N TRP A 64 -15.59 5.56 15.83
CA TRP A 64 -16.33 6.77 15.52
C TRP A 64 -17.42 7.06 16.53
N THR A 65 -17.84 8.33 16.61
CA THR A 65 -18.96 8.74 17.46
C THR A 65 -20.17 9.07 16.59
N GLU A 66 -21.32 8.46 16.92
CA GLU A 66 -22.62 8.69 16.30
C GLU A 66 -23.67 8.82 17.41
N ASP A 67 -24.44 9.90 17.40
CA ASP A 67 -25.48 10.18 18.41
C ASP A 67 -25.00 10.00 19.87
N ASP A 68 -23.84 10.59 20.18
CA ASP A 68 -23.14 10.48 21.48
C ASP A 68 -22.71 9.07 21.90
N GLN A 69 -22.82 8.10 21.01
CA GLN A 69 -22.32 6.74 21.20
C GLN A 69 -21.02 6.52 20.45
N THR A 70 -19.99 6.09 21.18
CA THR A 70 -18.76 5.59 20.56
C THR A 70 -18.98 4.17 20.04
N ARG A 71 -18.69 3.99 18.75
CA ARG A 71 -18.73 2.70 18.05
C ARG A 71 -17.35 2.36 17.54
N GLU A 72 -17.10 1.07 17.41
CA GLU A 72 -15.91 0.53 16.78
C GLU A 72 -16.28 -0.53 15.75
N GLY A 73 -15.49 -0.65 14.70
CA GLY A 73 -15.74 -1.64 13.65
C GLY A 73 -14.82 -1.52 12.45
N ASP A 74 -15.21 -2.22 11.39
CA ASP A 74 -14.53 -2.20 10.10
C ASP A 74 -14.70 -0.82 9.42
N PRO A 75 -13.62 -0.25 8.84
CA PRO A 75 -13.69 0.89 7.94
C PRO A 75 -14.85 0.86 6.93
N LEU A 76 -15.19 -0.32 6.39
CA LEU A 76 -16.31 -0.46 5.46
C LEU A 76 -17.66 -0.23 6.15
N ALA A 77 -17.88 -0.80 7.33
CA ALA A 77 -19.11 -0.58 8.09
C ALA A 77 -19.30 0.92 8.41
N ALA A 78 -18.23 1.57 8.86
CA ALA A 78 -18.26 2.99 9.20
C ALA A 78 -18.53 3.89 7.98
N SER A 79 -18.06 3.51 6.80
CA SER A 79 -18.27 4.25 5.56
C SER A 79 -19.72 4.21 5.03
N ARG A 80 -20.50 3.19 5.40
CA ARG A 80 -21.90 3.02 4.98
C ARG A 80 -22.82 4.09 5.57
N LEU A 81 -22.47 4.66 6.73
CA LEU A 81 -23.21 5.74 7.41
C LEU A 81 -23.41 7.00 6.56
N PHE A 82 -22.58 7.18 5.53
CA PHE A 82 -22.55 8.34 4.66
C PHE A 82 -22.80 8.01 3.19
N GLY A 83 -23.17 6.75 2.88
CA GLY A 83 -23.50 6.33 1.52
C GLY A 83 -22.32 6.17 0.56
N PHE A 84 -21.07 6.23 1.04
CA PHE A 84 -19.88 6.07 0.19
C PHE A 84 -19.15 4.73 0.36
N GLY A 85 -19.83 3.72 0.91
CA GLY A 85 -19.22 2.41 1.19
C GLY A 85 -18.57 1.73 -0.01
N HIS A 86 -19.24 1.78 -1.17
CA HIS A 86 -18.70 1.24 -2.42
C HIS A 86 -17.35 1.88 -2.82
N GLN A 87 -17.15 3.18 -2.52
CA GLN A 87 -15.90 3.89 -2.84
C GLN A 87 -14.76 3.44 -1.94
N VAL A 88 -15.05 3.20 -0.66
CA VAL A 88 -14.06 2.71 0.31
C VAL A 88 -13.70 1.26 -0.01
N GLU A 89 -14.68 0.40 -0.27
CA GLU A 89 -14.47 -0.99 -0.68
C GLU A 89 -13.61 -1.09 -1.95
N SER A 90 -13.98 -0.36 -3.00
CA SER A 90 -13.23 -0.33 -4.25
C SER A 90 -11.81 0.21 -4.06
N GLY A 91 -11.65 1.22 -3.19
CA GLY A 91 -10.36 1.79 -2.84
C GLY A 91 -9.45 0.83 -2.08
N ILE A 92 -10.01 0.03 -1.15
CA ILE A 92 -9.28 -1.00 -0.41
C ILE A 92 -8.82 -2.08 -1.39
N ARG A 93 -9.76 -2.66 -2.16
CA ARG A 93 -9.45 -3.70 -3.15
C ARG A 93 -8.37 -3.25 -4.13
N GLY A 94 -8.52 -2.08 -4.74
CA GLY A 94 -7.54 -1.57 -5.70
C GLY A 94 -6.15 -1.37 -5.11
N ARG A 95 -6.04 -1.02 -3.82
CA ARG A 95 -4.74 -0.91 -3.14
C ARG A 95 -4.16 -2.28 -2.81
N LEU A 96 -4.97 -3.23 -2.34
CA LEU A 96 -4.52 -4.61 -2.08
C LEU A 96 -4.03 -5.27 -3.37
N ASP A 97 -4.78 -5.16 -4.47
CA ASP A 97 -4.37 -5.68 -5.79
C ASP A 97 -3.04 -5.07 -6.24
N LYS A 98 -2.84 -3.76 -6.02
CA LYS A 98 -1.59 -3.07 -6.34
C LYS A 98 -0.42 -3.56 -5.47
N LEU A 99 -0.66 -3.84 -4.19
CA LEU A 99 0.34 -4.40 -3.29
C LEU A 99 0.72 -5.83 -3.70
N ALA A 100 -0.26 -6.67 -4.02
CA ALA A 100 -0.04 -8.02 -4.52
C ALA A 100 0.81 -8.01 -5.81
N ARG A 101 0.42 -7.21 -6.80
CA ARG A 101 1.20 -7.06 -8.05
C ARG A 101 2.63 -6.58 -7.80
N ARG A 102 2.84 -5.70 -6.82
CA ARG A 102 4.19 -5.24 -6.44
C ARG A 102 4.98 -6.35 -5.76
N ALA A 103 4.35 -7.14 -4.90
CA ALA A 103 4.97 -8.29 -4.26
C ALA A 103 5.36 -9.36 -5.29
N GLU A 104 4.48 -9.68 -6.24
CA GLU A 104 4.78 -10.60 -7.35
C GLU A 104 5.95 -10.11 -8.20
N LYS A 105 5.95 -8.82 -8.60
CA LYS A 105 7.08 -8.25 -9.36
C LYS A 105 8.38 -8.28 -8.56
N LYS A 106 8.32 -8.06 -7.24
CA LYS A 106 9.49 -8.16 -6.37
C LYS A 106 9.97 -9.60 -6.24
N ALA A 107 9.06 -10.55 -6.09
CA ALA A 107 9.36 -11.98 -6.02
C ALA A 107 9.95 -12.49 -7.33
N ALA A 108 9.41 -12.08 -8.49
CA ALA A 108 9.97 -12.42 -9.81
C ALA A 108 11.40 -11.89 -9.97
N LYS A 109 11.69 -10.67 -9.50
CA LYS A 109 13.05 -10.12 -9.49
C LYS A 109 13.99 -10.78 -8.49
N ALA A 110 13.45 -11.44 -7.46
CA ALA A 110 14.22 -12.14 -6.44
C ALA A 110 14.51 -13.61 -6.82
N GLN A 111 14.12 -14.05 -8.02
CA GLN A 111 14.51 -15.37 -8.51
C GLN A 111 15.93 -15.35 -9.08
N PRO A 112 16.72 -16.41 -8.85
CA PRO A 112 18.03 -16.55 -9.49
C PRO A 112 17.86 -16.57 -11.01
N ARG A 113 18.66 -15.75 -11.70
CA ARG A 113 18.67 -15.75 -13.17
C ARG A 113 19.86 -16.53 -13.68
N VAL A 114 19.61 -17.39 -14.66
CA VAL A 114 20.63 -18.13 -15.38
C VAL A 114 21.05 -17.29 -16.57
N VAL A 115 22.33 -16.91 -16.64
CA VAL A 115 22.90 -16.07 -17.69
C VAL A 115 24.30 -16.55 -18.06
N ALA A 116 24.79 -16.15 -19.23
CA ALA A 116 26.20 -16.29 -19.54
C ALA A 116 26.98 -15.18 -18.81
N ILE A 117 28.06 -15.57 -18.11
CA ILE A 117 28.96 -14.61 -17.47
C ILE A 117 30.39 -14.75 -18.01
N LYS A 118 31.09 -13.64 -18.12
CA LYS A 118 32.51 -13.58 -18.39
C LYS A 118 33.28 -13.37 -17.08
N VAL A 119 34.17 -14.30 -16.76
CA VAL A 119 35.08 -14.21 -15.61
C VAL A 119 36.51 -14.27 -16.14
N GLY A 120 37.25 -13.17 -16.01
CA GLY A 120 38.57 -13.03 -16.64
C GLY A 120 38.51 -13.16 -18.16
N ARG A 121 39.24 -14.14 -18.71
CA ARG A 121 39.29 -14.41 -20.16
C ARG A 121 38.22 -15.39 -20.65
N HIS A 122 37.50 -16.06 -19.75
CA HIS A 122 36.57 -17.13 -20.09
C HIS A 122 35.11 -16.70 -19.97
N VAL A 123 34.26 -17.27 -20.82
CA VAL A 123 32.80 -17.12 -20.78
C VAL A 123 32.21 -18.46 -20.33
N TYR A 124 31.34 -18.41 -19.33
CA TYR A 124 30.64 -19.55 -18.75
C TYR A 124 29.15 -19.37 -19.00
N ALA A 125 28.56 -20.25 -19.82
CA ALA A 125 27.13 -20.34 -20.01
C ALA A 125 26.47 -21.02 -18.80
N GLY A 126 25.20 -20.70 -18.52
CA GLY A 126 24.44 -21.35 -17.47
C GLY A 126 24.80 -20.90 -16.03
N ALA A 127 25.45 -19.75 -15.86
CA ALA A 127 25.78 -19.25 -14.54
C ALA A 127 24.55 -18.68 -13.83
N THR A 128 24.37 -19.02 -12.55
CA THR A 128 23.23 -18.58 -11.75
C THR A 128 23.63 -17.38 -10.90
N ILE A 129 22.97 -16.23 -11.10
CA ILE A 129 23.18 -15.03 -10.29
C ILE A 129 22.17 -15.01 -9.15
N ASP A 130 22.68 -14.99 -7.92
CA ASP A 130 21.87 -14.77 -6.73
C ASP A 130 21.50 -13.29 -6.60
N PRO A 131 20.20 -12.93 -6.60
CA PRO A 131 19.75 -11.54 -6.49
C PRO A 131 19.95 -10.94 -5.10
N ALA A 132 20.18 -11.74 -4.05
CA ALA A 132 20.43 -11.23 -2.70
C ALA A 132 21.86 -10.72 -2.53
N THR A 133 22.84 -11.45 -3.07
CA THR A 133 24.28 -11.14 -2.94
C THR A 133 24.89 -10.52 -4.19
N GLY A 134 24.22 -10.65 -5.35
CA GLY A 134 24.76 -10.29 -6.65
C GLY A 134 25.92 -11.20 -7.10
N ALA A 135 26.19 -12.29 -6.37
CA ALA A 135 27.22 -13.24 -6.72
C ALA A 135 26.74 -14.19 -7.81
N ALA A 136 27.64 -14.59 -8.71
CA ALA A 136 27.35 -15.55 -9.77
C ALA A 136 28.02 -16.89 -9.47
N SER A 137 27.23 -17.96 -9.45
CA SER A 137 27.71 -19.33 -9.35
C SER A 137 27.80 -19.94 -10.74
N TYR A 138 28.94 -20.53 -11.10
CA TYR A 138 29.21 -21.10 -12.41
C TYR A 138 30.05 -22.36 -12.31
N THR A 139 29.92 -23.25 -13.29
CA THR A 139 30.73 -24.46 -13.39
C THR A 139 31.91 -24.21 -14.32
N THR A 140 33.13 -24.51 -13.86
CA THR A 140 34.33 -24.38 -14.68
C THR A 140 34.40 -25.48 -15.74
N ARG A 141 35.30 -25.34 -16.71
CA ARG A 141 35.52 -26.37 -17.75
C ARG A 141 36.03 -27.71 -17.19
N SER A 142 36.57 -27.70 -15.97
CA SER A 142 36.97 -28.90 -15.23
C SER A 142 35.84 -29.51 -14.39
N GLY A 143 34.61 -28.96 -14.45
CA GLY A 143 33.45 -29.44 -13.72
C GLY A 143 33.34 -28.94 -12.27
N GLU A 144 34.21 -28.04 -11.84
CA GLU A 144 34.22 -27.51 -10.48
C GLU A 144 33.23 -26.33 -10.35
N ALA A 145 32.39 -26.33 -9.32
CA ALA A 145 31.49 -25.21 -9.04
C ALA A 145 32.26 -24.08 -8.34
N LYS A 146 32.21 -22.87 -8.90
CA LYS A 146 32.83 -21.66 -8.32
C LYS A 146 31.84 -20.51 -8.22
N THR A 147 32.08 -19.62 -7.28
CA THR A 147 31.28 -18.42 -7.06
C THR A 147 32.14 -17.18 -7.27
N ALA A 148 31.70 -16.27 -8.14
CA ALA A 148 32.30 -14.95 -8.33
C ALA A 148 31.46 -13.88 -7.64
N ALA A 149 32.12 -13.02 -6.85
CA ALA A 149 31.46 -11.88 -6.21
C ALA A 149 30.96 -10.84 -7.23
N ALA A 150 29.96 -10.06 -6.83
CA ALA A 150 29.45 -8.94 -7.62
C ALA A 150 30.61 -8.02 -8.06
N GLY A 151 30.68 -7.69 -9.35
CA GLY A 151 31.73 -6.85 -9.93
C GLY A 151 33.01 -7.60 -10.38
N LYS A 152 33.14 -8.90 -10.11
CA LYS A 152 34.24 -9.75 -10.63
C LYS A 152 33.91 -10.45 -11.95
N PHE A 153 32.72 -10.22 -12.48
CA PHE A 153 32.25 -10.82 -13.73
C PHE A 153 31.45 -9.80 -14.55
N THR A 154 31.39 -10.02 -15.86
CA THR A 154 30.54 -9.24 -16.78
C THR A 154 29.43 -10.14 -17.32
N ILE A 155 28.19 -9.70 -17.27
CA ILE A 155 27.06 -10.43 -17.86
C ILE A 155 27.16 -10.31 -19.37
N GLN A 156 27.11 -11.44 -20.07
CA GLN A 156 26.95 -11.48 -21.52
C GLN A 156 25.47 -11.80 -21.75
N GLU A 157 24.67 -10.80 -22.11
CA GLU A 157 23.30 -11.05 -22.57
C GLU A 157 23.41 -11.68 -23.96
N GLU A 158 23.16 -12.99 -24.06
CA GLU A 158 22.87 -13.60 -25.35
C GLU A 158 21.51 -13.05 -25.81
N ASN A 159 21.53 -12.40 -26.96
CA ASN A 159 20.38 -11.83 -27.66
C ASN A 159 19.45 -12.94 -28.14
#